data_AF-A0A921YXW6-F1
#
_entry.id   AF-A0A921YXW6-F1
#
_cell.length_a   1.000
_cell.length_b   1.000
_cell.length_c   1.000
_cell.angle_alpha   90.00
_cell.angle_beta   90.00
_cell.angle_gamma   90.00
#
_symmetry.space_group_name_H-M   'P 1'
#
loop_
_entity.id
_entity.type
_entity.pdbx_description
1 polymer ?
#
loop_
_entity_poly.entity_id
_entity_poly.type
_entity_poly.pdbx_seq_one_letter_code
_entity_poly.pdbx_strand_id
1 'polypeptide(L)'
;MALLYRATRLKDRADTHVFTFVVTRSATREPDRDVTSKDFCCAHQRWAVAFSRTDASLGVYLVWRGACDGMRVYVDFTFTLLSRDHFTANEGFSGKQVRFSAGCAAQGRGRCVSLTELNAKFADGRGEFQLELSMSRVRTIYSCELRAPRLDTPPIAFAGFDWQVSATGGNKEPLTLRLVRLSGEGQRCRVRYALALGEGERRLHSGPLECVCDSEGRTPPWNPRPPSRLLHKGVRLTVELLWARAVAELAVPASGRASTCYDRDKQAWAVRCDMHSETVRLHMLYRDVHHVPRNHLRYVSWSAWLVRASPAPSEPDADELPGAPFENYYAQDNADEGLMMETSLRVEDVSRPGCAFLHPGGELRVRLEWGDTYLLFQATYHVYDDLCRLHAHQMR
;
A
#
# COMPACT_ATOMS: atom_id res chain seq x y z
N MET A 1 14.52 19.38 -3.97
CA MET A 1 13.42 18.43 -3.80
C MET A 1 13.98 17.03 -3.96
N ALA A 2 13.36 16.04 -3.33
CA ALA A 2 13.64 14.63 -3.59
C ALA A 2 12.49 14.04 -4.40
N LEU A 3 12.81 13.58 -5.60
CA LEU A 3 11.86 13.10 -6.59
C LEU A 3 11.89 11.57 -6.57
N LEU A 4 10.77 10.92 -6.19
CA LEU A 4 10.67 9.46 -6.27
C LEU A 4 10.74 9.06 -7.74
N TYR A 5 11.82 8.41 -8.14
CA TYR A 5 12.17 8.16 -9.52
C TYR A 5 11.78 6.75 -9.97
N ARG A 6 12.08 5.75 -9.14
CA ARG A 6 11.69 4.35 -9.36
C ARG A 6 11.24 3.72 -8.04
N ALA A 7 10.38 2.73 -8.13
CA ALA A 7 9.94 1.92 -7.01
C ALA A 7 9.85 0.46 -7.46
N THR A 8 10.29 -0.46 -6.62
CA THR A 8 10.27 -1.89 -6.91
C THR A 8 9.96 -2.67 -5.64
N ARG A 9 9.06 -3.64 -5.75
CA ARG A 9 8.73 -4.55 -4.66
C ARG A 9 9.37 -5.90 -4.93
N LEU A 10 10.17 -6.38 -3.99
CA LEU A 10 10.83 -7.68 -4.08
C LEU A 10 9.88 -8.76 -3.54
N LYS A 11 9.80 -9.90 -4.24
CA LYS A 11 9.01 -11.06 -3.82
C LYS A 11 9.77 -11.91 -2.79
N ASP A 12 10.24 -11.27 -1.72
CA ASP A 12 10.96 -11.93 -0.63
C ASP A 12 10.06 -12.13 0.61
N ARG A 13 10.57 -12.85 1.62
CA ARG A 13 9.81 -13.09 2.86
C ARG A 13 9.65 -11.84 3.74
N ALA A 14 10.40 -10.78 3.44
CA ALA A 14 10.43 -9.55 4.22
C ALA A 14 9.52 -8.47 3.64
N ASP A 15 8.90 -8.74 2.48
CA ASP A 15 8.11 -7.80 1.70
C ASP A 15 8.88 -6.51 1.41
N THR A 16 10.11 -6.67 0.92
CA THR A 16 11.04 -5.57 0.73
C THR A 16 10.58 -4.66 -0.41
N HIS A 17 10.55 -3.36 -0.15
CA HIS A 17 10.31 -2.30 -1.14
C HIS A 17 11.56 -1.45 -1.28
N VAL A 18 11.97 -1.20 -2.52
CA VAL A 18 13.12 -0.35 -2.86
C VAL A 18 12.61 0.88 -3.60
N PHE A 19 12.96 2.04 -3.10
CA PHE A 19 12.60 3.34 -3.65
C PHE A 19 13.87 4.09 -4.03
N THR A 20 13.98 4.50 -5.29
CA THR A 20 15.11 5.32 -5.76
C THR A 20 14.62 6.75 -5.93
N PHE A 21 15.35 7.69 -5.34
CA PHE A 21 15.07 9.12 -5.44
C PHE A 21 16.17 9.82 -6.22
N VAL A 22 15.78 10.76 -7.07
CA VAL A 22 16.67 11.79 -7.62
C VAL A 22 16.57 13.02 -6.71
N VAL A 23 17.67 13.37 -6.07
CA VAL A 23 17.74 14.50 -5.16
C VAL A 23 18.37 15.67 -5.89
N THR A 24 17.57 16.72 -6.10
CA THR A 24 18.04 17.91 -6.82
C THR A 24 18.98 18.75 -5.95
N ARG A 25 19.81 19.59 -6.58
CA ARG A 25 20.71 20.56 -5.91
C ARG A 25 20.09 21.48 -4.85
N SER A 26 18.75 21.62 -4.82
CA SER A 26 18.12 22.43 -3.77
C SER A 26 18.35 21.85 -2.36
N ALA A 27 18.54 20.54 -2.24
CA ALA A 27 18.86 19.89 -0.95
C ALA A 27 20.23 20.28 -0.40
N THR A 28 21.13 20.76 -1.28
CA THR A 28 22.51 21.11 -0.93
C THR A 28 22.77 22.61 -1.01
N ARG A 29 21.83 23.43 -1.53
CA ARG A 29 22.00 24.89 -1.71
C ARG A 29 21.30 25.76 -0.68
N GLU A 30 20.16 25.34 -0.14
CA GLU A 30 19.35 26.16 0.78
C GLU A 30 19.47 25.58 2.21
N PRO A 31 20.31 26.14 3.09
CA PRO A 31 20.53 25.58 4.43
C PRO A 31 19.32 25.75 5.35
N ASP A 32 18.54 26.82 5.17
CA ASP A 32 17.39 27.14 6.03
C ASP A 32 16.10 26.41 5.64
N ARG A 33 16.15 25.54 4.64
CA ARG A 33 14.96 24.86 4.12
C ARG A 33 15.18 23.36 4.06
N ASP A 34 14.50 22.66 4.96
CA ASP A 34 14.37 21.21 4.88
C ASP A 34 13.73 20.81 3.54
N VAL A 35 14.42 19.95 2.82
CA VAL A 35 13.93 19.42 1.54
C VAL A 35 13.25 18.09 1.82
N THR A 36 12.00 17.96 1.37
CA THR A 36 11.23 16.73 1.51
C THR A 36 10.82 16.18 0.16
N SER A 37 10.62 14.86 0.09
CA SER A 37 9.93 14.22 -1.02
C SER A 37 8.42 14.45 -0.93
N LYS A 38 7.71 14.22 -2.03
CA LYS A 38 6.28 13.92 -1.94
C LYS A 38 6.06 12.66 -1.11
N ASP A 39 4.88 12.56 -0.50
CA ASP A 39 4.50 11.37 0.24
C ASP A 39 4.39 10.17 -0.70
N PHE A 40 4.84 9.00 -0.24
CA PHE A 40 4.72 7.72 -0.92
C PHE A 40 4.20 6.65 0.05
N CYS A 41 3.61 5.59 -0.50
CA CYS A 41 3.02 4.51 0.29
C CYS A 41 3.97 3.30 0.38
N CYS A 42 4.19 2.78 1.58
CA CYS A 42 4.89 1.51 1.78
C CYS A 42 4.20 0.75 2.90
N ALA A 43 3.82 -0.51 2.64
CA ALA A 43 3.11 -1.38 3.58
C ALA A 43 1.92 -0.67 4.25
N HIS A 44 1.05 -0.08 3.42
CA HIS A 44 -0.18 0.62 3.85
C HIS A 44 0.02 1.86 4.74
N GLN A 45 1.27 2.35 4.85
CA GLN A 45 1.64 3.56 5.56
C GLN A 45 2.14 4.63 4.60
N ARG A 46 1.96 5.91 4.97
CA ARG A 46 2.48 7.06 4.23
C ARG A 46 3.82 7.51 4.79
N TRP A 47 4.79 7.71 3.90
CA TRP A 47 6.16 8.06 4.21
C TRP A 47 6.65 9.22 3.36
N ALA A 48 7.66 9.92 3.85
CA ALA A 48 8.44 10.87 3.07
C ALA A 48 9.92 10.73 3.43
N VAL A 49 10.80 11.10 2.49
CA VAL A 49 12.23 11.27 2.77
C VAL A 49 12.49 12.75 2.97
N ALA A 50 13.15 13.10 4.08
CA ALA A 50 13.52 14.45 4.43
C ALA A 50 15.04 14.60 4.48
N PHE A 51 15.51 15.76 4.08
CA PHE A 51 16.91 16.15 4.06
C PHE A 51 17.07 17.41 4.90
N SER A 52 18.02 17.36 5.83
CA SER A 52 18.39 18.51 6.65
C SER A 52 19.85 18.84 6.38
N ARG A 53 20.15 20.10 6.10
CA ARG A 53 21.50 20.54 5.74
C ARG A 53 22.10 21.35 6.89
N THR A 54 23.38 21.11 7.15
CA THR A 54 24.25 22.06 7.87
C THR A 54 25.30 22.62 6.93
N ASP A 55 26.13 23.54 7.41
CA ASP A 55 27.22 24.11 6.60
C ASP A 55 28.21 23.05 6.08
N ALA A 56 28.36 21.93 6.79
CA ALA A 56 29.36 20.91 6.48
C ALA A 56 28.78 19.58 5.99
N SER A 57 27.52 19.27 6.31
CA SER A 57 26.96 17.93 6.09
C SER A 57 25.50 17.93 5.67
N LEU A 58 25.10 16.86 4.99
CA LEU A 58 23.71 16.55 4.70
C LEU A 58 23.24 15.40 5.61
N GLY A 59 22.08 15.58 6.24
CA GLY A 59 21.35 14.58 6.98
C GLY A 59 20.17 14.03 6.18
N VAL A 60 19.83 12.75 6.40
CA VAL A 60 18.76 12.05 5.68
C VAL A 60 17.86 11.35 6.70
N TYR A 61 16.56 11.51 6.54
CA TYR A 61 15.53 10.99 7.46
C TYR A 61 14.38 10.35 6.70
N LEU A 62 13.92 9.20 7.20
CA LEU A 62 12.63 8.63 6.89
C LEU A 62 11.59 9.23 7.84
N VAL A 63 10.50 9.75 7.28
CA VAL A 63 9.44 10.43 8.02
C VAL A 63 8.12 9.70 7.82
N TRP A 64 7.51 9.25 8.90
CA TRP A 64 6.18 8.66 8.91
C TRP A 64 5.12 9.76 8.97
N ARG A 65 4.19 9.78 8.01
CA ARG A 65 3.14 10.80 7.87
C ARG A 65 1.81 10.40 8.49
N GLY A 66 1.66 9.15 8.93
CA GLY A 66 0.44 8.59 9.50
C GLY A 66 0.42 8.55 11.02
N ALA A 67 1.27 9.33 11.70
CA ALA A 67 1.44 9.19 13.13
C ALA A 67 0.20 9.63 13.91
N CYS A 68 -0.35 8.74 14.74
CA CYS A 68 -1.40 9.04 15.70
C CYS A 68 -1.09 8.43 17.08
N ASP A 69 -1.76 8.94 18.10
CA ASP A 69 -1.57 8.49 19.48
C ASP A 69 -1.89 7.00 19.64
N GLY A 70 -1.06 6.30 20.40
CA GLY A 70 -1.18 4.85 20.61
C GLY A 70 -0.68 3.99 19.43
N MET A 71 -0.43 4.59 18.26
CA MET A 71 0.06 3.89 17.08
C MET A 71 1.58 3.89 16.98
N ARG A 72 2.11 2.75 16.57
CA ARG A 72 3.54 2.49 16.40
C ARG A 72 3.76 1.74 15.10
N VAL A 73 4.79 2.14 14.37
CA VAL A 73 5.23 1.43 13.17
C VAL A 73 6.68 1.00 13.36
N TYR A 74 6.98 -0.25 13.07
CA TYR A 74 8.33 -0.81 13.12
C TYR A 74 8.79 -1.10 11.70
N VAL A 75 10.01 -0.70 11.36
CA VAL A 75 10.55 -0.83 10.00
C VAL A 75 12.02 -1.25 10.07
N ASP A 76 12.41 -2.18 9.19
CA ASP A 76 13.80 -2.35 8.79
C ASP A 76 14.03 -1.46 7.57
N PHE A 77 14.95 -0.50 7.63
CA PHE A 77 15.26 0.35 6.48
C PHE A 77 16.77 0.48 6.24
N THR A 78 17.13 0.77 5.00
CA THR A 78 18.50 1.14 4.59
C THR A 78 18.43 2.31 3.62
N PHE A 79 19.19 3.36 3.90
CA PHE A 79 19.45 4.44 2.95
C PHE A 79 20.83 4.23 2.33
N THR A 80 20.93 4.38 1.01
CA THR A 80 22.17 4.19 0.25
C THR A 80 22.34 5.33 -0.76
N LEU A 81 23.41 6.09 -0.64
CA LEU A 81 23.89 7.00 -1.69
C LEU A 81 24.57 6.17 -2.77
N LEU A 82 24.11 6.33 -4.01
CA LEU A 82 24.63 5.57 -5.14
C LEU A 82 25.82 6.31 -5.74
N SER A 83 27.01 5.67 -5.69
CA SER A 83 28.19 6.14 -6.41
C SER A 83 27.89 6.17 -7.90
N ARG A 84 28.47 7.14 -8.62
CA ARG A 84 28.32 7.24 -10.08
C ARG A 84 29.28 6.32 -10.85
N ASP A 85 30.29 5.81 -10.16
CA ASP A 85 31.41 5.09 -10.78
C ASP A 85 31.32 3.58 -10.55
N HIS A 86 31.10 3.17 -9.29
CA HIS A 86 31.13 1.76 -8.93
C HIS A 86 30.28 1.42 -7.71
N PHE A 87 29.52 0.32 -7.75
CA PHE A 87 28.60 -0.07 -6.67
C PHE A 87 29.27 -0.28 -5.31
N THR A 88 30.55 -0.68 -5.28
CA THR A 88 31.32 -0.87 -4.03
C THR A 88 31.63 0.45 -3.32
N ALA A 89 31.52 1.58 -4.01
CA ALA A 89 31.67 2.92 -3.45
C ALA A 89 30.33 3.52 -3.00
N ASN A 90 29.23 2.76 -3.06
CA ASN A 90 27.97 3.15 -2.45
C ASN A 90 28.17 3.28 -0.94
N GLU A 91 27.57 4.31 -0.36
CA GLU A 91 27.65 4.56 1.08
C GLU A 91 26.24 4.61 1.66
N GLY A 92 26.04 3.97 2.80
CA GLY A 92 24.70 3.85 3.37
C GLY A 92 24.68 3.64 4.86
N PHE A 93 23.48 3.72 5.43
CA PHE A 93 23.21 3.38 6.81
C PHE A 93 21.86 2.68 6.92
N SER A 94 21.74 1.82 7.93
CA SER A 94 20.56 0.98 8.12
C SER A 94 20.06 1.01 9.55
N GLY A 95 18.77 0.77 9.73
CA GLY A 95 18.16 0.50 11.03
C GLY A 95 17.29 -0.76 10.96
N LYS A 96 17.31 -1.57 12.03
CA LYS A 96 16.47 -2.77 12.16
C LYS A 96 15.41 -2.53 13.23
N GLN A 97 14.17 -2.88 12.93
CA GLN A 97 13.00 -2.72 13.79
C GLN A 97 12.90 -1.32 14.40
N VAL A 98 13.23 -0.30 13.61
CA VAL A 98 13.20 1.09 14.04
C VAL A 98 11.75 1.47 14.31
N ARG A 99 11.50 2.00 15.51
CA ARG A 99 10.17 2.36 15.98
C ARG A 99 9.84 3.81 15.66
N PHE A 100 8.73 4.01 14.97
CA PHE A 100 8.08 5.29 14.74
C PHE A 100 6.84 5.41 15.63
N SER A 101 6.58 6.62 16.15
CA SER A 101 5.41 6.96 16.97
C SER A 101 5.04 8.43 16.81
N ALA A 102 3.91 8.89 17.36
CA ALA A 102 3.52 10.31 17.33
C ALA A 102 4.62 11.26 17.85
N GLY A 103 5.30 10.89 18.94
CA GLY A 103 6.44 11.66 19.48
C GLY A 103 7.77 11.46 18.76
N CYS A 104 7.86 10.54 17.80
CA CYS A 104 9.09 10.21 17.09
C CYS A 104 8.77 9.71 15.67
N ALA A 105 8.25 10.62 14.85
CA ALA A 105 7.79 10.32 13.50
C ALA A 105 8.91 10.38 12.44
N ALA A 106 10.09 10.90 12.79
CA ALA A 106 11.25 10.99 11.90
C ALA A 106 12.44 10.24 12.49
N GLN A 107 13.08 9.40 11.69
CA GLN A 107 14.25 8.60 12.05
C GLN A 107 15.27 8.66 10.92
N GLY A 108 16.55 8.80 11.26
CA GLY A 108 17.57 9.01 10.25
C GLY A 108 18.94 9.32 10.83
N ARG A 109 19.80 9.88 9.99
CA ARG A 109 21.16 10.24 10.35
C ARG A 109 21.40 11.70 9.99
N GLY A 110 21.59 12.55 11.01
CA GLY A 110 21.78 14.00 10.82
C GLY A 110 23.10 14.41 10.17
N ARG A 111 24.11 13.53 10.22
CA ARG A 111 25.36 13.66 9.46
C ARG A 111 25.56 12.40 8.63
N CYS A 112 24.84 12.33 7.52
CA CYS A 112 24.89 11.19 6.60
C CYS A 112 26.16 11.24 5.76
N VAL A 113 26.43 12.40 5.13
CA VAL A 113 27.58 12.62 4.25
C VAL A 113 28.05 14.07 4.34
N SER A 114 29.35 14.32 4.18
CA SER A 114 29.86 15.70 4.07
C SER A 114 29.50 16.31 2.71
N LEU A 115 29.31 17.63 2.64
CA LEU A 115 28.99 18.27 1.35
C LEU A 115 30.15 18.13 0.34
N THR A 116 31.40 18.13 0.81
CA THR A 116 32.58 17.91 -0.02
C THR A 116 32.56 16.53 -0.66
N GLU A 117 32.29 15.50 0.13
CA GLU A 117 32.22 14.11 -0.33
C GLU A 117 31.02 13.85 -1.24
N LEU A 118 29.86 14.42 -0.89
CA LEU A 118 28.66 14.38 -1.71
C LEU A 118 28.94 14.88 -3.13
N ASN A 119 29.56 16.05 -3.24
CA ASN A 119 29.88 16.67 -4.53
C ASN A 119 30.97 15.92 -5.30
N ALA A 120 31.92 15.28 -4.59
CA ALA A 120 33.03 14.58 -5.22
C ALA A 120 32.66 13.18 -5.75
N LYS A 121 31.84 12.42 -5.01
CA LYS A 121 31.60 10.99 -5.28
C LYS A 121 30.21 10.68 -5.86
N PHE A 122 29.20 11.46 -5.50
CA PHE A 122 27.80 11.06 -5.67
C PHE A 122 27.02 12.01 -6.58
N ALA A 123 27.32 13.32 -6.53
CA ALA A 123 26.63 14.31 -7.34
C ALA A 123 27.12 14.35 -8.79
N ASP A 124 26.23 14.71 -9.70
CA ASP A 124 26.55 15.03 -11.08
C ASP A 124 26.94 16.51 -11.26
N GLY A 125 27.24 16.89 -12.50
CA GLY A 125 27.60 18.28 -12.84
C GLY A 125 26.49 19.31 -12.58
N ARG A 126 25.25 18.87 -12.33
CA ARG A 126 24.12 19.73 -11.96
C ARG A 126 23.92 19.80 -10.44
N GLY A 127 24.69 19.02 -9.67
CA GLY A 127 24.56 18.87 -8.23
C GLY A 127 23.41 17.95 -7.82
N GLU A 128 22.96 17.07 -8.73
CA GLU A 128 21.93 16.07 -8.47
C GLU A 128 22.57 14.72 -8.15
N PHE A 129 21.94 13.93 -7.28
CA PHE A 129 22.45 12.61 -6.88
C PHE A 129 21.31 11.63 -6.63
N GLN A 130 21.61 10.33 -6.67
CA GLN A 130 20.64 9.27 -6.39
C GLN A 130 20.76 8.78 -4.94
N LEU A 131 19.61 8.68 -4.28
CA LEU A 131 19.45 8.06 -2.98
C LEU A 131 18.48 6.89 -3.11
N GLU A 132 18.90 5.72 -2.69
CA GLU A 132 18.04 4.55 -2.55
C GLU A 132 17.58 4.38 -1.10
N LEU A 133 16.31 4.02 -0.93
CA LEU A 133 15.70 3.63 0.33
C LEU A 133 15.13 2.22 0.16
N SER A 134 15.68 1.26 0.89
CA SER A 134 15.09 -0.07 1.06
C SER A 134 14.29 -0.11 2.37
N MET A 135 13.08 -0.64 2.34
CA MET A 135 12.19 -0.81 3.49
C MET A 135 11.64 -2.23 3.52
N SER A 136 11.66 -2.88 4.67
CA SER A 136 11.14 -4.25 4.83
C SER A 136 10.61 -4.48 6.25
N ARG A 137 9.90 -5.60 6.45
CA ARG A 137 9.32 -6.03 7.73
C ARG A 137 8.52 -4.94 8.44
N VAL A 138 7.78 -4.15 7.65
CA VAL A 138 6.97 -3.05 8.18
C VAL A 138 5.80 -3.63 8.98
N ARG A 139 5.71 -3.25 10.26
CA ARG A 139 4.66 -3.73 11.16
C ARG A 139 3.94 -2.55 11.81
N THR A 140 2.62 -2.54 11.70
CA THR A 140 1.77 -1.48 12.27
C THR A 140 1.00 -2.00 13.48
N ILE A 141 1.16 -1.33 14.61
CA ILE A 141 0.51 -1.69 15.88
C ILE A 141 -0.15 -0.46 16.49
N TYR A 142 -1.43 -0.55 16.79
CA TYR A 142 -2.14 0.39 17.63
C TYR A 142 -2.36 -0.19 19.03
N SER A 143 -2.28 0.63 20.07
CA SER A 143 -2.58 0.21 21.43
C SER A 143 -3.18 1.34 22.25
N CYS A 144 -4.21 1.00 23.01
CA CYS A 144 -4.86 1.91 23.94
C CYS A 144 -5.38 1.14 25.16
N GLU A 145 -5.84 1.86 26.17
CA GLU A 145 -6.61 1.29 27.26
C GLU A 145 -8.11 1.44 26.97
N LEU A 146 -8.87 0.35 27.05
CA LEU A 146 -10.33 0.37 27.02
C LEU A 146 -10.86 0.43 28.44
N ARG A 147 -11.72 1.41 28.73
CA ARG A 147 -12.29 1.59 30.06
C ARG A 147 -13.75 2.02 29.98
N ALA A 148 -14.63 1.32 30.68
CA ALA A 148 -16.04 1.69 30.74
C ALA A 148 -16.23 3.13 31.30
N PRO A 149 -17.22 3.91 30.82
CA PRO A 149 -18.29 3.53 29.89
C PRO A 149 -17.91 3.65 28.40
N ARG A 150 -16.78 4.26 28.04
CA ARG A 150 -16.37 4.48 26.65
C ARG A 150 -15.39 3.41 26.19
N LEU A 151 -15.89 2.41 25.48
CA LEU A 151 -15.09 1.27 25.03
C LEU A 151 -14.64 1.38 23.56
N ASP A 152 -15.10 2.39 22.81
CA ASP A 152 -14.63 2.60 21.44
C ASP A 152 -13.30 3.36 21.42
N THR A 153 -12.41 2.95 20.50
CA THR A 153 -11.12 3.62 20.32
C THR A 153 -11.29 4.97 19.62
N PRO A 154 -10.33 5.90 19.78
CA PRO A 154 -10.14 6.98 18.80
C PRO A 154 -9.96 6.44 17.37
N PRO A 155 -10.23 7.26 16.33
CA PRO A 155 -9.93 6.92 14.95
C PRO A 155 -8.45 6.59 14.71
N ILE A 156 -8.19 5.61 13.86
CA ILE A 156 -6.87 5.09 13.51
C ILE A 156 -6.72 5.18 11.99
N ALA A 157 -5.77 5.98 11.51
CA ALA A 157 -5.51 6.10 10.08
C ALA A 157 -4.63 4.93 9.58
N PHE A 158 -5.12 4.14 8.63
CA PHE A 158 -4.38 3.02 8.04
C PHE A 158 -4.86 2.69 6.62
N ALA A 159 -3.92 2.48 5.69
CA ALA A 159 -4.17 2.15 4.29
C ALA A 159 -5.04 3.16 3.51
N GLY A 160 -5.09 4.42 3.96
CA GLY A 160 -5.95 5.45 3.37
C GLY A 160 -7.39 5.47 3.90
N PHE A 161 -7.69 4.67 4.92
CA PHE A 161 -8.97 4.68 5.62
C PHE A 161 -8.78 5.06 7.09
N ASP A 162 -9.87 5.52 7.70
CA ASP A 162 -9.99 5.71 9.14
C ASP A 162 -10.73 4.53 9.74
N TRP A 163 -10.19 3.99 10.82
CA TRP A 163 -10.70 2.81 11.50
C TRP A 163 -10.97 3.09 12.96
N GLN A 164 -11.87 2.32 13.55
CA GLN A 164 -12.12 2.31 14.98
C GLN A 164 -12.37 0.87 15.42
N VAL A 165 -11.89 0.50 16.59
CA VAL A 165 -12.38 -0.71 17.24
C VAL A 165 -13.58 -0.30 18.09
N SER A 166 -14.75 -0.81 17.71
CA SER A 166 -15.95 -0.66 18.50
C SER A 166 -16.12 -1.84 19.45
N ALA A 167 -16.56 -1.54 20.65
CA ALA A 167 -16.69 -2.50 21.73
C ALA A 167 -18.07 -2.42 22.38
N THR A 168 -18.80 -3.52 22.37
CA THR A 168 -20.13 -3.65 23.00
C THR A 168 -20.11 -4.74 24.06
N GLY A 169 -20.98 -4.63 25.08
CA GLY A 169 -21.00 -5.54 26.22
C GLY A 169 -19.94 -5.21 27.29
N GLY A 170 -19.58 -6.18 28.14
CA GLY A 170 -18.47 -6.03 29.09
C GLY A 170 -18.80 -5.95 30.58
N ASN A 171 -20.09 -5.85 30.93
CA ASN A 171 -20.54 -6.00 32.32
C ASN A 171 -21.04 -7.44 32.56
N LYS A 172 -22.34 -7.66 32.32
CA LYS A 172 -23.01 -8.97 32.40
C LYS A 172 -23.14 -9.66 31.03
N GLU A 173 -22.87 -8.92 29.96
CA GLU A 173 -22.95 -9.38 28.59
C GLU A 173 -21.55 -9.67 28.03
N PRO A 174 -21.40 -10.67 27.15
CA PRO A 174 -20.14 -10.96 26.49
C PRO A 174 -19.54 -9.73 25.80
N LEU A 175 -18.25 -9.48 26.04
CA LEU A 175 -17.53 -8.43 25.32
C LEU A 175 -17.44 -8.82 23.85
N THR A 176 -17.85 -7.90 22.98
CA THR A 176 -17.78 -8.03 21.53
C THR A 176 -16.92 -6.90 21.00
N LEU A 177 -15.87 -7.23 20.25
CA LEU A 177 -15.02 -6.26 19.58
C LEU A 177 -15.14 -6.40 18.07
N ARG A 178 -15.20 -5.30 17.34
CA ARG A 178 -15.13 -5.31 15.88
C ARG A 178 -14.35 -4.13 15.36
N LEU A 179 -13.65 -4.31 14.26
CA LEU A 179 -13.06 -3.22 13.51
C LEU A 179 -14.16 -2.60 12.63
N VAL A 180 -14.25 -1.28 12.63
CA VAL A 180 -15.24 -0.50 11.87
C VAL A 180 -14.47 0.54 11.05
N ARG A 181 -14.72 0.57 9.75
CA ARG A 181 -14.21 1.60 8.86
C ARG A 181 -15.11 2.83 8.93
N LEU A 182 -14.52 4.00 9.16
CA LEU A 182 -15.21 5.28 9.34
C LEU A 182 -15.19 6.18 8.09
N SER A 183 -14.36 5.86 7.09
CA SER A 183 -14.23 6.64 5.86
C SER A 183 -14.24 5.76 4.60
N GLY A 184 -14.28 6.38 3.42
CA GLY A 184 -14.38 5.65 2.14
C GLY A 184 -15.79 5.13 1.85
N GLU A 185 -16.81 5.95 2.13
CA GLU A 185 -18.22 5.66 1.83
C GLU A 185 -18.40 5.16 0.38
N GLY A 186 -19.24 4.13 0.19
CA GLY A 186 -19.50 3.51 -1.10
C GLY A 186 -18.40 2.59 -1.63
N GLN A 187 -17.20 2.57 -1.05
CA GLN A 187 -16.14 1.62 -1.44
C GLN A 187 -16.27 0.34 -0.61
N ARG A 188 -16.08 -0.84 -1.21
CA ARG A 188 -15.84 -2.06 -0.43
C ARG A 188 -14.38 -2.11 0.02
N CYS A 189 -14.11 -2.77 1.13
CA CYS A 189 -12.76 -2.89 1.67
C CYS A 189 -12.54 -4.31 2.16
N ARG A 190 -11.41 -4.91 1.77
CA ARG A 190 -10.92 -6.15 2.38
C ARG A 190 -9.84 -5.77 3.37
N VAL A 191 -9.85 -6.39 4.54
CA VAL A 191 -8.92 -6.05 5.63
C VAL A 191 -8.43 -7.31 6.33
N ARG A 192 -7.17 -7.27 6.75
CA ARG A 192 -6.55 -8.26 7.62
C ARG A 192 -5.89 -7.59 8.82
N TYR A 193 -6.22 -8.09 10.00
CA TYR A 193 -5.78 -7.51 11.27
C TYR A 193 -5.78 -8.57 12.37
N ALA A 194 -5.22 -8.26 13.53
CA ALA A 194 -5.34 -9.09 14.72
C ALA A 194 -5.64 -8.21 15.94
N LEU A 195 -6.47 -8.73 16.85
CA LEU A 195 -6.80 -8.09 18.12
C LEU A 195 -6.17 -8.87 19.26
N ALA A 196 -5.77 -8.13 20.29
CA ALA A 196 -5.40 -8.71 21.56
C ALA A 196 -5.88 -7.86 22.74
N LEU A 197 -6.35 -8.53 23.79
CA LEU A 197 -6.82 -7.90 25.03
C LEU A 197 -6.02 -8.38 26.24
N GLY A 198 -5.62 -7.45 27.09
CA GLY A 198 -4.84 -7.72 28.30
C GLY A 198 -3.33 -7.67 28.07
N GLU A 199 -2.59 -8.11 29.09
CA GLU A 199 -1.13 -8.04 29.13
C GLU A 199 -0.54 -9.35 29.69
N GLY A 200 0.73 -9.61 29.36
CA GLY A 200 1.46 -10.80 29.79
C GLY A 200 0.81 -12.11 29.35
N GLU A 201 0.95 -13.13 30.18
CA GLU A 201 0.44 -14.49 29.93
C GLU A 201 -1.09 -14.61 29.88
N ARG A 202 -1.82 -13.59 30.36
CA ARG A 202 -3.30 -13.57 30.34
C ARG A 202 -3.87 -12.88 29.10
N ARG A 203 -3.02 -12.56 28.13
CA ARG A 203 -3.42 -11.86 26.91
C ARG A 203 -4.25 -12.79 26.02
N LEU A 204 -5.46 -12.35 25.70
CA LEU A 204 -6.34 -13.03 24.75
C LEU A 204 -6.01 -12.56 23.34
N HIS A 205 -5.93 -13.48 22.39
CA HIS A 205 -5.61 -13.20 21.00
C HIS A 205 -6.74 -13.67 20.08
N SER A 206 -7.09 -12.87 19.09
CA SER A 206 -8.01 -13.32 18.03
C SER A 206 -7.33 -14.23 17.00
N GLY A 207 -5.99 -14.19 16.92
CA GLY A 207 -5.27 -14.59 15.72
C GLY A 207 -5.52 -13.61 14.55
N PRO A 208 -4.92 -13.84 13.38
CA PRO A 208 -5.22 -13.04 12.19
C PRO A 208 -6.67 -13.25 11.76
N LEU A 209 -7.40 -12.15 11.66
CA LEU A 209 -8.74 -12.06 11.11
C LEU A 209 -8.64 -11.47 9.71
N GLU A 210 -9.39 -12.02 8.76
CA GLU A 210 -9.44 -11.54 7.37
C GLU A 210 -10.89 -11.55 6.88
N CYS A 211 -11.36 -10.45 6.33
CA CYS A 211 -12.74 -10.33 5.84
C CYS A 211 -12.90 -9.17 4.85
N VAL A 212 -14.02 -9.19 4.12
CA VAL A 212 -14.54 -8.01 3.41
C VAL A 212 -15.52 -7.31 4.35
N CYS A 213 -15.36 -6.00 4.53
CA CYS A 213 -16.29 -5.19 5.32
C CYS A 213 -17.69 -5.19 4.69
N ASP A 214 -18.73 -5.14 5.52
CA ASP A 214 -20.09 -4.95 5.05
C ASP A 214 -20.34 -3.54 4.46
N SER A 215 -21.56 -3.26 4.03
CA SER A 215 -21.96 -1.95 3.47
C SER A 215 -21.77 -0.79 4.45
N GLU A 216 -21.73 -1.06 5.75
CA GLU A 216 -21.52 -0.08 6.81
C GLU A 216 -20.05 -0.03 7.26
N GLY A 217 -19.14 -0.75 6.59
CA GLY A 217 -17.73 -0.78 6.91
C GLY A 217 -17.37 -1.66 8.12
N ARG A 218 -18.28 -2.50 8.61
CA ARG A 218 -18.07 -3.33 9.80
C ARG A 218 -17.46 -4.67 9.43
N THR A 219 -16.59 -5.16 10.30
CA THR A 219 -16.03 -6.52 10.26
C THR A 219 -16.83 -7.48 11.14
N PRO A 220 -16.73 -8.80 10.92
CA PRO A 220 -17.28 -9.79 11.83
C PRO A 220 -16.74 -9.60 13.25
N PRO A 221 -17.58 -9.79 14.28
CA PRO A 221 -17.18 -9.58 15.67
C PRO A 221 -16.21 -10.65 16.17
N TRP A 222 -15.23 -10.23 16.96
CA TRP A 222 -14.46 -11.09 17.86
C TRP A 222 -15.05 -11.04 19.26
N ASN A 223 -15.34 -12.20 19.84
CA ASN A 223 -15.99 -12.33 21.15
C ASN A 223 -15.03 -12.92 22.19
N PRO A 224 -14.07 -12.13 22.71
CA PRO A 224 -13.18 -12.57 23.77
C PRO A 224 -13.97 -12.87 25.05
N ARG A 225 -13.49 -13.82 25.86
CA ARG A 225 -14.05 -14.13 27.19
C ARG A 225 -13.11 -13.62 28.30
N PRO A 226 -12.98 -12.29 28.50
CA PRO A 226 -12.12 -11.76 29.55
C PRO A 226 -12.75 -12.00 30.93
N PRO A 227 -11.94 -12.12 32.00
CA PRO A 227 -12.44 -12.06 33.37
C PRO A 227 -13.28 -10.80 33.61
N SER A 228 -14.50 -10.95 34.12
CA SER A 228 -15.55 -9.92 34.23
C SER A 228 -15.17 -8.64 34.99
N ARG A 229 -14.08 -8.63 35.76
CA ARG A 229 -13.62 -7.47 36.55
C ARG A 229 -12.66 -6.52 35.80
N LEU A 230 -12.24 -6.86 34.58
CA LEU A 230 -11.14 -6.16 33.90
C LEU A 230 -11.55 -4.86 33.20
N LEU A 231 -12.78 -4.75 32.70
CA LEU A 231 -13.19 -3.59 31.89
C LEU A 231 -13.42 -2.30 32.71
N HIS A 232 -13.83 -2.43 33.97
CA HIS A 232 -13.93 -1.28 34.89
C HIS A 232 -12.57 -0.74 35.34
N LYS A 233 -11.57 -1.62 35.44
CA LYS A 233 -10.20 -1.24 35.84
C LYS A 233 -9.36 -0.74 34.66
N GLY A 234 -9.85 -0.89 33.44
CA GLY A 234 -9.08 -0.68 32.23
C GLY A 234 -8.44 -1.97 31.73
N VAL A 235 -8.55 -2.22 30.43
CA VAL A 235 -7.85 -3.34 29.77
C VAL A 235 -7.09 -2.82 28.55
N ARG A 236 -5.83 -3.26 28.38
CA ARG A 236 -5.06 -2.89 27.20
C ARG A 236 -5.62 -3.61 25.97
N LEU A 237 -6.03 -2.85 24.97
CA LEU A 237 -6.30 -3.32 23.62
C LEU A 237 -5.03 -3.14 22.78
N THR A 238 -4.70 -4.13 21.98
CA THR A 238 -3.74 -4.03 20.89
C THR A 238 -4.40 -4.43 19.59
N VAL A 239 -4.18 -3.63 18.55
CA VAL A 239 -4.58 -3.93 17.18
C VAL A 239 -3.33 -4.01 16.33
N GLU A 240 -3.10 -5.14 15.68
CA GLU A 240 -2.08 -5.28 14.65
C GLU A 240 -2.76 -5.16 13.29
N LEU A 241 -2.43 -4.11 12.54
CA LEU A 241 -3.00 -3.82 11.24
C LEU A 241 -2.03 -4.37 10.17
N LEU A 242 -2.45 -5.42 9.47
CA LEU A 242 -1.60 -6.14 8.52
C LEU A 242 -1.73 -5.54 7.12
N TRP A 243 -2.96 -5.43 6.62
CA TRP A 243 -3.25 -4.75 5.37
C TRP A 243 -4.73 -4.39 5.26
N ALA A 244 -5.03 -3.38 4.46
CA ALA A 244 -6.39 -3.08 4.01
C ALA A 244 -6.33 -2.58 2.57
N ARG A 245 -7.30 -3.03 1.75
CA ARG A 245 -7.34 -2.77 0.31
C ARG A 245 -8.75 -2.42 -0.13
N ALA A 246 -8.83 -1.39 -0.96
CA ALA A 246 -10.08 -1.01 -1.62
C ALA A 246 -10.47 -2.10 -2.63
N VAL A 247 -11.75 -2.45 -2.65
CA VAL A 247 -12.32 -3.46 -3.53
C VAL A 247 -13.41 -2.82 -4.37
N ALA A 248 -13.39 -3.11 -5.67
CA ALA A 248 -14.50 -2.83 -6.58
C ALA A 248 -15.10 -4.15 -7.06
N GLU A 249 -16.43 -4.25 -7.09
CA GLU A 249 -17.13 -5.38 -7.71
C GLU A 249 -18.01 -4.84 -8.83
N LEU A 250 -17.77 -5.32 -10.04
CA LEU A 250 -18.34 -4.81 -11.27
C LEU A 250 -19.21 -5.87 -11.92
N ALA A 251 -20.43 -5.49 -12.29
CA ALA A 251 -21.23 -6.21 -13.27
C ALA A 251 -20.71 -5.84 -14.67
N VAL A 252 -19.95 -6.71 -15.33
CA VAL A 252 -19.37 -6.50 -16.65
C VAL A 252 -20.21 -7.25 -17.70
N PRO A 253 -20.98 -6.56 -18.54
CA PRO A 253 -21.82 -7.21 -19.55
C PRO A 253 -21.00 -8.05 -20.52
N ALA A 254 -21.45 -9.28 -20.79
CA ALA A 254 -20.85 -10.15 -21.80
C ALA A 254 -20.94 -9.53 -23.22
N SER A 255 -21.86 -8.59 -23.44
CA SER A 255 -22.00 -7.83 -24.69
C SER A 255 -20.82 -6.89 -25.00
N GLY A 256 -19.87 -6.73 -24.09
CA GLY A 256 -18.67 -5.91 -24.29
C GLY A 256 -18.83 -4.43 -23.91
N ARG A 257 -19.99 -4.04 -23.36
CA ARG A 257 -20.15 -2.70 -22.76
C ARG A 257 -19.22 -2.57 -21.55
N ALA A 258 -18.59 -1.40 -21.42
CA ALA A 258 -17.69 -1.14 -20.31
C ALA A 258 -18.45 -0.78 -19.02
N SER A 259 -17.96 -1.29 -17.89
CA SER A 259 -18.42 -0.98 -16.53
C SER A 259 -17.35 -0.21 -15.78
N THR A 260 -17.74 0.85 -15.07
CA THR A 260 -16.80 1.81 -14.47
C THR A 260 -16.58 1.56 -12.99
N CYS A 261 -15.34 1.73 -12.53
CA CYS A 261 -14.97 1.74 -11.11
C CYS A 261 -13.99 2.88 -10.82
N TYR A 262 -13.66 3.03 -9.54
CA TYR A 262 -12.66 3.97 -9.07
C TYR A 262 -11.62 3.26 -8.22
N ASP A 263 -10.38 3.71 -8.32
CA ASP A 263 -9.32 3.29 -7.40
C ASP A 263 -9.34 4.08 -6.09
N ARG A 264 -8.39 3.78 -5.20
CA ARG A 264 -8.24 4.44 -3.90
C ARG A 264 -8.04 5.96 -4.01
N ASP A 265 -7.43 6.43 -5.09
CA ASP A 265 -7.17 7.85 -5.33
C ASP A 265 -8.33 8.53 -6.06
N LYS A 266 -9.48 7.84 -6.15
CA LYS A 266 -10.72 8.27 -6.83
C LYS A 266 -10.54 8.53 -8.32
N GLN A 267 -9.55 7.90 -8.95
CA GLN A 267 -9.38 7.98 -10.40
C GLN A 267 -10.27 6.96 -11.09
N ALA A 268 -10.81 7.30 -12.26
CA ALA A 268 -11.77 6.50 -13.00
C ALA A 268 -11.10 5.40 -13.84
N TRP A 269 -11.72 4.22 -13.81
CA TRP A 269 -11.35 3.04 -14.57
C TRP A 269 -12.57 2.40 -15.22
N ALA A 270 -12.34 1.57 -16.22
CA ALA A 270 -13.40 0.75 -16.81
C ALA A 270 -12.91 -0.65 -17.16
N VAL A 271 -13.80 -1.63 -17.03
CA VAL A 271 -13.59 -3.01 -17.48
C VAL A 271 -14.62 -3.33 -18.54
N ARG A 272 -14.18 -3.91 -19.67
CA ARG A 272 -15.09 -4.48 -20.67
C ARG A 272 -14.76 -5.95 -20.91
N CYS A 273 -15.79 -6.72 -21.23
CA CYS A 273 -15.64 -8.11 -21.67
C CYS A 273 -15.20 -8.14 -23.14
N ASP A 274 -14.31 -9.08 -23.48
CA ASP A 274 -13.95 -9.43 -24.84
C ASP A 274 -14.13 -10.95 -25.04
N MET A 275 -14.95 -11.32 -26.03
CA MET A 275 -15.32 -12.70 -26.36
C MET A 275 -14.85 -13.11 -27.77
N HIS A 276 -13.93 -12.38 -28.39
CA HIS A 276 -13.41 -12.70 -29.73
C HIS A 276 -12.29 -13.75 -29.74
N SER A 277 -11.87 -14.23 -28.57
CA SER A 277 -10.85 -15.28 -28.39
C SER A 277 -11.46 -16.61 -27.91
N GLU A 278 -10.63 -17.63 -27.72
CA GLU A 278 -11.07 -18.93 -27.17
C GLU A 278 -11.55 -18.80 -25.72
N THR A 279 -10.82 -18.03 -24.91
CA THR A 279 -11.20 -17.67 -23.54
C THR A 279 -11.79 -16.26 -23.50
N VAL A 280 -12.66 -16.03 -22.52
CA VAL A 280 -13.12 -14.69 -22.18
C VAL A 280 -11.92 -13.88 -21.70
N ARG A 281 -11.81 -12.65 -22.17
CA ARG A 281 -10.80 -11.70 -21.70
C ARG A 281 -11.48 -10.47 -21.12
N LEU A 282 -10.81 -9.83 -20.16
CA LEU A 282 -11.26 -8.59 -19.56
C LEU A 282 -10.28 -7.48 -19.96
N HIS A 283 -10.78 -6.43 -20.60
CA HIS A 283 -9.96 -5.29 -20.96
C HIS A 283 -10.09 -4.19 -19.91
N MET A 284 -9.01 -3.94 -19.18
CA MET A 284 -8.90 -2.92 -18.15
C MET A 284 -8.44 -1.60 -18.77
N LEU A 285 -9.17 -0.51 -18.54
CA LEU A 285 -8.92 0.81 -19.12
C LEU A 285 -8.79 1.85 -18.01
N TYR A 286 -7.70 2.61 -18.01
CA TYR A 286 -7.52 3.77 -17.17
C TYR A 286 -8.10 5.02 -17.85
N ARG A 287 -9.28 5.48 -17.39
CA ARG A 287 -10.02 6.58 -18.04
C ARG A 287 -9.39 7.95 -17.80
N ASP A 288 -8.67 8.09 -16.70
CA ASP A 288 -8.05 9.34 -16.28
C ASP A 288 -6.56 9.42 -16.64
N VAL A 289 -6.10 8.68 -17.67
CA VAL A 289 -4.70 8.72 -18.13
C VAL A 289 -4.20 10.13 -18.47
N HIS A 290 -5.09 10.99 -18.96
CA HIS A 290 -4.82 12.39 -19.25
C HIS A 290 -4.57 13.25 -17.99
N HIS A 291 -5.00 12.80 -16.80
CA HIS A 291 -4.71 13.43 -15.52
C HIS A 291 -3.34 13.08 -14.96
N VAL A 292 -2.62 12.12 -15.55
CA VAL A 292 -1.22 11.86 -15.15
C VAL A 292 -0.40 13.12 -15.40
N PRO A 293 0.34 13.64 -14.40
CA PRO A 293 1.15 14.84 -14.58
C PRO A 293 2.20 14.66 -15.68
N ARG A 294 2.45 15.72 -16.46
CA ARG A 294 3.54 15.75 -17.45
C ARG A 294 4.86 15.33 -16.81
N ASN A 295 5.66 14.57 -17.56
CA ASN A 295 6.95 14.07 -17.12
C ASN A 295 6.91 13.24 -15.82
N HIS A 296 5.79 12.56 -15.56
CA HIS A 296 5.65 11.58 -14.49
C HIS A 296 5.05 10.29 -15.03
N LEU A 297 5.29 9.18 -14.33
CA LEU A 297 4.59 7.91 -14.52
C LEU A 297 3.72 7.64 -13.31
N ARG A 298 2.51 7.15 -13.55
CA ARG A 298 1.70 6.53 -12.52
C ARG A 298 1.87 5.02 -12.63
N TYR A 299 2.51 4.41 -11.65
CA TYR A 299 2.48 2.97 -11.47
C TYR A 299 1.22 2.59 -10.69
N VAL A 300 0.53 1.53 -11.12
CA VAL A 300 -0.62 0.96 -10.41
C VAL A 300 -0.55 -0.56 -10.49
N SER A 301 -0.80 -1.25 -9.39
CA SER A 301 -1.05 -2.70 -9.38
C SER A 301 -2.43 -3.05 -8.84
N TRP A 302 -2.97 -4.19 -9.28
CA TRP A 302 -4.25 -4.72 -8.83
C TRP A 302 -4.33 -6.23 -9.05
N SER A 303 -5.15 -6.91 -8.27
CA SER A 303 -5.58 -8.29 -8.56
C SER A 303 -7.03 -8.28 -9.04
N ALA A 304 -7.39 -9.28 -9.84
CA ALA A 304 -8.74 -9.42 -10.38
C ALA A 304 -9.24 -10.86 -10.18
N TRP A 305 -10.55 -11.01 -9.95
CA TRP A 305 -11.22 -12.30 -9.82
C TRP A 305 -12.54 -12.33 -10.60
N LEU A 306 -12.89 -13.50 -11.11
CA LEU A 306 -14.26 -13.79 -11.57
C LEU A 306 -15.08 -14.33 -10.40
N VAL A 307 -16.21 -13.68 -10.10
CA VAL A 307 -17.10 -14.05 -8.99
C VAL A 307 -18.19 -14.98 -9.49
N ARG A 308 -18.38 -16.11 -8.80
CA ARG A 308 -19.39 -17.12 -9.14
C ARG A 308 -20.80 -16.60 -8.87
N ALA A 309 -21.74 -16.98 -9.72
CA ALA A 309 -23.16 -16.65 -9.59
C ALA A 309 -23.85 -17.45 -8.48
N SER A 310 -23.44 -18.70 -8.30
CA SER A 310 -24.02 -19.60 -7.29
C SER A 310 -22.94 -20.55 -6.78
N PRO A 311 -22.05 -20.11 -5.88
CA PRO A 311 -21.01 -20.97 -5.33
C PRO A 311 -21.63 -22.06 -4.45
N ALA A 312 -21.20 -23.31 -4.64
CA ALA A 312 -21.52 -24.38 -3.70
C ALA A 312 -20.80 -24.13 -2.35
N PRO A 313 -21.28 -24.68 -1.21
CA PRO A 313 -20.69 -24.42 0.11
C PRO A 313 -19.20 -24.76 0.25
N SER A 314 -18.70 -25.69 -0.58
CA SER A 314 -17.29 -26.11 -0.60
C SER A 314 -16.43 -25.39 -1.66
N GLU A 315 -17.03 -24.58 -2.52
CA GLU A 315 -16.33 -23.88 -3.58
C GLU A 315 -15.97 -22.45 -3.15
N PRO A 316 -14.82 -21.91 -3.62
CA PRO A 316 -14.53 -20.50 -3.44
C PRO A 316 -15.59 -19.64 -4.15
N ASP A 317 -15.90 -18.48 -3.58
CA ASP A 317 -16.87 -17.53 -4.16
C ASP A 317 -16.35 -16.87 -5.44
N ALA A 318 -15.03 -16.88 -5.65
CA ALA A 318 -14.37 -16.25 -6.78
C ALA A 318 -13.05 -16.95 -7.16
N ASP A 319 -12.72 -16.91 -8.45
CA ASP A 319 -11.48 -17.46 -9.02
C ASP A 319 -10.54 -16.32 -9.42
N GLU A 320 -9.28 -16.35 -8.95
CA GLU A 320 -8.28 -15.33 -9.31
C GLU A 320 -7.89 -15.47 -10.78
N LEU A 321 -7.80 -14.33 -11.48
CA LEU A 321 -7.38 -14.34 -12.87
C LEU A 321 -5.92 -14.79 -13.00
N PRO A 322 -5.59 -15.60 -14.02
CA PRO A 322 -4.21 -15.93 -14.35
C PRO A 322 -3.37 -14.66 -14.57
N GLY A 323 -2.16 -14.64 -14.00
CA GLY A 323 -1.25 -13.51 -14.13
C GLY A 323 -1.43 -12.42 -13.07
N ALA A 324 -2.41 -12.53 -12.17
CA ALA A 324 -2.51 -11.64 -11.03
C ALA A 324 -1.30 -11.80 -10.06
N PRO A 325 -0.87 -10.72 -9.36
CA PRO A 325 -1.33 -9.35 -9.54
C PRO A 325 -0.86 -8.77 -10.88
N PHE A 326 -1.71 -7.95 -11.49
CA PHE A 326 -1.40 -7.14 -12.66
C PHE A 326 -0.74 -5.84 -12.21
N GLU A 327 0.15 -5.30 -13.03
CA GLU A 327 0.82 -4.02 -12.81
C GLU A 327 1.04 -3.31 -14.14
N ASN A 328 0.93 -1.99 -14.14
CA ASN A 328 1.19 -1.18 -15.34
C ASN A 328 1.69 0.23 -14.99
N TYR A 329 2.42 0.83 -15.93
CA TYR A 329 2.87 2.21 -15.88
C TYR A 329 2.07 3.06 -16.88
N TYR A 330 1.50 4.16 -16.40
CA TYR A 330 0.76 5.12 -17.22
C TYR A 330 1.52 6.44 -17.30
N ALA A 331 1.78 6.90 -18.52
CA ALA A 331 2.20 8.28 -18.80
C ALA A 331 0.98 9.11 -19.21
N GLN A 332 1.12 10.44 -19.26
CA GLN A 332 0.06 11.28 -19.80
C GLN A 332 -0.17 10.97 -21.28
N ASP A 333 -1.41 10.59 -21.62
CA ASP A 333 -1.85 10.37 -22.99
C ASP A 333 -3.32 10.85 -23.15
N ASN A 334 -3.82 10.91 -24.38
CA ASN A 334 -5.20 11.26 -24.68
C ASN A 334 -6.18 10.15 -24.28
N ALA A 335 -5.76 8.90 -24.48
CA ALA A 335 -6.55 7.72 -24.17
C ALA A 335 -5.64 6.55 -23.82
N ASP A 336 -6.11 5.67 -22.93
CA ASP A 336 -5.44 4.43 -22.60
C ASP A 336 -5.87 3.34 -23.58
N GLU A 337 -4.90 2.69 -24.22
CA GLU A 337 -5.13 1.51 -25.06
C GLU A 337 -5.62 0.32 -24.25
N GLY A 338 -5.36 0.31 -22.94
CA GLY A 338 -5.84 -0.68 -21.98
C GLY A 338 -4.97 -1.93 -21.87
N LEU A 339 -5.22 -2.69 -20.81
CA LEU A 339 -4.53 -3.94 -20.50
C LEU A 339 -5.51 -5.11 -20.64
N MET A 340 -5.17 -6.07 -21.49
CA MET A 340 -5.93 -7.31 -21.65
C MET A 340 -5.57 -8.30 -20.54
N MET A 341 -6.55 -8.68 -19.74
CA MET A 341 -6.42 -9.70 -18.69
C MET A 341 -7.10 -10.98 -19.18
N GLU A 342 -6.35 -12.08 -19.21
CA GLU A 342 -6.90 -13.38 -19.60
C GLU A 342 -7.68 -14.01 -18.44
N THR A 343 -8.69 -14.81 -18.77
CA THR A 343 -9.43 -15.61 -17.80
C THR A 343 -9.33 -17.10 -18.17
N SER A 344 -9.63 -17.97 -17.21
CA SER A 344 -9.76 -19.41 -17.44
C SER A 344 -11.12 -19.81 -18.04
N LEU A 345 -12.07 -18.86 -18.16
CA LEU A 345 -13.42 -19.11 -18.65
C LEU A 345 -13.43 -19.17 -20.18
N ARG A 346 -13.88 -20.29 -20.77
CA ARG A 346 -14.02 -20.40 -22.22
C ARG A 346 -15.23 -19.61 -22.71
N VAL A 347 -15.14 -19.01 -23.88
CA VAL A 347 -16.25 -18.27 -24.50
C VAL A 347 -17.46 -19.18 -24.75
N GLU A 348 -17.23 -20.44 -25.14
CA GLU A 348 -18.29 -21.43 -25.32
C GLU A 348 -19.07 -21.71 -24.02
N ASP A 349 -18.40 -21.67 -22.86
CA ASP A 349 -19.03 -21.97 -21.57
C ASP A 349 -19.94 -20.83 -21.09
N VAL A 350 -19.68 -19.58 -21.52
CA VAL A 350 -20.57 -18.45 -21.25
C VAL A 350 -21.94 -18.64 -21.89
N SER A 351 -21.98 -19.25 -23.09
CA SER A 351 -23.22 -19.47 -23.82
C SER A 351 -23.99 -20.71 -23.36
N ARG A 352 -23.37 -21.56 -22.54
CA ARG A 352 -23.99 -22.79 -22.02
C ARG A 352 -24.91 -22.48 -20.83
N PRO A 353 -26.11 -23.08 -20.77
CA PRO A 353 -26.94 -23.03 -19.57
C PRO A 353 -26.17 -23.56 -18.36
N GLY A 354 -26.23 -22.84 -17.24
CA GLY A 354 -25.54 -23.24 -16.00
C GLY A 354 -24.09 -22.77 -15.89
N CYS A 355 -23.63 -21.85 -16.74
CA CYS A 355 -22.32 -21.19 -16.55
C CYS A 355 -22.18 -20.64 -15.13
N ALA A 356 -21.17 -21.11 -14.39
CA ALA A 356 -20.98 -20.74 -12.98
C ALA A 356 -20.65 -19.25 -12.76
N PHE A 357 -20.24 -18.54 -13.81
CA PHE A 357 -19.77 -17.15 -13.74
C PHE A 357 -20.71 -16.15 -14.43
N LEU A 358 -21.70 -16.62 -15.20
CA LEU A 358 -22.69 -15.76 -15.82
C LEU A 358 -23.84 -15.52 -14.84
N HIS A 359 -24.05 -14.26 -14.46
CA HIS A 359 -25.13 -13.86 -13.56
C HIS A 359 -26.44 -13.68 -14.33
N PRO A 360 -27.61 -13.69 -13.65
CA PRO A 360 -28.92 -13.68 -14.30
C PRO A 360 -29.18 -12.54 -15.31
N GLY A 361 -28.47 -11.40 -15.21
CA GLY A 361 -28.60 -10.29 -16.16
C GLY A 361 -27.72 -10.41 -17.42
N GLY A 362 -26.97 -11.50 -17.59
CA GLY A 362 -26.04 -11.67 -18.71
C GLY A 362 -24.69 -10.96 -18.51
N GLU A 363 -24.36 -10.63 -17.26
CA GLU A 363 -23.08 -10.06 -16.85
C GLU A 363 -22.16 -11.07 -16.16
N LEU A 364 -20.86 -10.86 -16.32
CA LEU A 364 -19.84 -11.45 -15.46
C LEU A 364 -19.63 -10.52 -14.27
N ARG A 365 -19.51 -11.07 -13.06
CA ARG A 365 -19.06 -10.27 -11.92
C ARG A 365 -17.55 -10.32 -11.78
N VAL A 366 -16.93 -9.15 -11.85
CA VAL A 366 -15.48 -8.99 -11.74
C VAL A 366 -15.18 -8.27 -10.43
N ARG A 367 -14.39 -8.90 -9.57
CA ARG A 367 -13.85 -8.27 -8.36
C ARG A 367 -12.45 -7.75 -8.67
N LEU A 368 -12.18 -6.50 -8.32
CA LEU A 368 -10.87 -5.87 -8.39
C LEU A 368 -10.42 -5.51 -6.98
N GLU A 369 -9.17 -5.83 -6.65
CA GLU A 369 -8.53 -5.44 -5.39
C GLU A 369 -7.31 -4.58 -5.73
N TRP A 370 -7.36 -3.31 -5.32
CA TRP A 370 -6.32 -2.34 -5.65
C TRP A 370 -5.06 -2.57 -4.79
N GLY A 371 -3.92 -2.59 -5.45
CA GLY A 371 -2.59 -2.77 -4.87
C GLY A 371 -1.86 -1.45 -4.62
N ASP A 372 -0.59 -1.43 -5.01
CA ASP A 372 0.30 -0.30 -4.79
C ASP A 372 0.15 0.73 -5.92
N THR A 373 0.24 2.02 -5.55
CA THR A 373 0.17 3.14 -6.49
C THR A 373 1.31 4.10 -6.21
N TYR A 374 2.07 4.45 -7.24
CA TYR A 374 3.18 5.41 -7.15
C TYR A 374 3.10 6.46 -8.24
N LEU A 375 3.37 7.71 -7.87
CA LEU A 375 3.66 8.77 -8.83
C LEU A 375 5.17 8.94 -8.92
N LEU A 376 5.74 8.43 -10.00
CA LEU A 376 7.17 8.40 -10.27
C LEU A 376 7.56 9.60 -11.14
N PHE A 377 8.69 10.21 -10.81
CA PHE A 377 9.29 11.27 -11.60
C PHE A 377 9.94 10.66 -12.85
N GLN A 378 9.72 11.35 -13.97
CA GLN A 378 10.27 11.10 -15.28
C GLN A 378 9.78 9.82 -15.97
N ALA A 379 9.06 10.04 -17.07
CA ALA A 379 8.40 8.99 -17.83
C ALA A 379 9.25 8.34 -18.92
N THR A 380 10.34 9.00 -19.30
CA THR A 380 11.26 8.51 -20.31
C THR A 380 12.52 7.95 -19.67
N TYR A 381 13.24 7.17 -20.46
CA TYR A 381 14.57 6.69 -20.08
C TYR A 381 15.50 7.87 -19.73
N HIS A 382 16.23 7.75 -18.63
CA HIS A 382 17.15 8.79 -18.18
C HIS A 382 18.54 8.21 -17.89
N VAL A 383 19.56 9.07 -17.84
CA VAL A 383 20.94 8.69 -17.48
C VAL A 383 21.04 8.03 -16.11
N TYR A 384 20.09 8.29 -15.22
CA TYR A 384 20.00 7.65 -13.90
C TYR A 384 19.54 6.18 -13.96
N ASP A 385 18.88 5.76 -15.06
CA ASP A 385 18.60 4.33 -15.31
C ASP A 385 19.87 3.58 -15.73
N ASP A 386 20.81 4.26 -16.42
CA ASP A 386 22.11 3.65 -16.79
C ASP A 386 22.92 3.27 -15.56
N LEU A 387 22.82 4.04 -14.46
CA LEU A 387 23.56 3.75 -13.24
C LEU A 387 23.14 2.41 -12.61
N CYS A 388 21.84 2.15 -12.53
CA CYS A 388 21.33 0.88 -12.04
C CYS A 388 21.82 -0.29 -12.90
N ARG A 389 21.86 -0.11 -14.23
CA ARG A 389 22.37 -1.13 -15.17
C ARG A 389 23.87 -1.36 -15.00
N LEU A 390 24.65 -0.29 -14.85
CA LEU A 390 26.09 -0.34 -14.61
C LEU A 390 26.38 -1.13 -13.32
N HIS A 391 25.77 -0.74 -12.21
CA HIS A 391 25.94 -1.43 -10.92
C HIS A 391 25.52 -2.90 -11.00
N ALA A 392 24.41 -3.19 -11.68
CA ALA A 392 23.96 -4.56 -11.89
C ALA A 392 24.95 -5.39 -12.71
N HIS A 393 25.68 -4.78 -13.66
CA HIS A 393 26.75 -5.46 -14.40
C HIS A 393 27.99 -5.68 -13.54
N GLN A 394 28.39 -4.70 -12.74
CA GLN A 394 29.57 -4.79 -11.86
C GLN A 394 29.40 -5.81 -10.73
N MET A 395 28.16 -6.11 -10.30
CA MET A 395 27.87 -7.11 -9.27
C MET A 395 27.85 -8.56 -9.79
N ARG A 396 27.90 -8.77 -11.10
CA ARG A 396 27.99 -10.09 -11.73
C ARG A 396 29.45 -10.48 -11.89
#